data_AF-A0A382EZR3-F1
#
_entry.id   AF-A0A382EZR3-F1
#
_cell.length_a   1.000
_cell.length_b   1.000
_cell.length_c   1.000
_cell.angle_alpha   90.00
_cell.angle_beta   90.00
_cell.angle_gamma   90.00
#
_symmetry.space_group_name_H-M   'P 1'
#
loop_
_entity.id
_entity.type
_entity.pdbx_description
1 polymer ?
#
loop_
_entity_poly.entity_id
_entity_poly.type
_entity_poly.pdbx_seq_one_letter_code
_entity_poly.pdbx_strand_id
1 'polypeptide(L)' 'MKKSYLIVNPHGGLKKGLSILEKVRPIFDDGGLELNILETQYAGHARDYASEIDYNG' A
#
# COMPACT_ATOMS: atom_id res chain seq x y z
N MET A 1 18.16 3.24 -1.76
CA MET A 1 16.91 2.92 -1.03
C MET A 1 15.83 2.69 -2.07
N LYS A 2 15.12 1.56 -2.04
CA LYS A 2 14.05 1.29 -3.01
C LYS A 2 12.75 1.90 -2.50
N LYS A 3 11.89 2.34 -3.42
CA LYS A 3 10.56 2.86 -3.09
C LYS A 3 9.50 1.95 -3.68
N SER A 4 8.37 1.81 -3.00
CA SER A 4 7.23 1.03 -3.50
C SER A 4 5.91 1.60 -3.02
N TYR A 5 4.87 1.41 -3.82
CA TYR A 5 3.50 1.72 -3.43
C TYR A 5 2.81 0.47 -2.90
N LEU A 6 2.06 0.62 -1.80
CA LEU A 6 1.21 -0.43 -1.27
C LEU A 6 -0.23 0.10 -1.19
N ILE A 7 -1.10 -0.48 -2.01
CA ILE A 7 -2.52 -0.13 -2.03
C ILE A 7 -3.27 -1.02 -1.04
N VAL A 8 -4.00 -0.41 -0.10
CA VAL A 8 -4.77 -1.11 0.92
C VAL A 8 -6.26 -0.77 0.80
N ASN A 9 -7.12 -1.77 0.89
CA ASN A 9 -8.55 -1.57 1.08
C ASN A 9 -8.87 -1.59 2.59
N PRO A 10 -9.24 -0.46 3.21
CA PRO A 10 -9.50 -0.40 4.65
C PRO A 10 -10.70 -1.26 5.09
N HIS A 11 -11.60 -1.59 4.17
CA HIS A 11 -12.77 -2.44 4.42
C HIS A 11 -12.54 -3.92 4.07
N GLY A 12 -11.43 -4.25 3.41
CA GLY A 12 -11.08 -5.61 2.99
C GLY A 12 -10.61 -6.52 4.15
N GLY A 13 -10.61 -7.83 3.92
CA GLY A 13 -10.02 -8.81 4.86
C GLY A 13 -10.63 -8.77 6.26
N LEU A 14 -11.97 -8.72 6.35
CA LEU A 14 -12.70 -8.57 7.62
C LEU A 14 -12.32 -7.29 8.39
N LYS A 15 -12.01 -6.20 7.67
CA LYS A 15 -11.51 -4.92 8.22
C LYS A 15 -10.16 -5.02 8.95
N LYS A 16 -9.40 -6.09 8.70
CA LYS A 16 -8.07 -6.31 9.32
C LYS A 16 -6.91 -5.82 8.46
N GLY A 17 -7.15 -5.36 7.23
CA GLY A 17 -6.10 -4.94 6.29
C GLY A 17 -5.07 -3.98 6.91
N LEU A 18 -5.53 -2.90 7.54
CA LEU A 18 -4.66 -1.93 8.22
C LEU A 18 -3.91 -2.55 9.41
N SER A 19 -4.58 -3.38 10.23
CA SER A 19 -3.91 -4.05 11.36
C SER A 19 -2.84 -5.05 10.91
N ILE A 20 -2.99 -5.63 9.71
CA ILE A 20 -1.98 -6.51 9.11
C ILE A 20 -0.83 -5.67 8.58
N LEU A 21 -1.12 -4.55 7.89
CA LEU A 21 -0.12 -3.60 7.42
C LEU A 21 0.83 -3.17 8.54
N GLU A 22 0.29 -2.74 9.68
CA GLU A 22 1.12 -2.32 10.82
C GLU A 22 2.05 -3.44 11.33
N LYS A 23 1.65 -4.71 11.21
CA LYS A 23 2.48 -5.85 11.63
C LYS A 23 3.59 -6.19 10.64
N VAL A 24 3.35 -5.99 9.34
CA VAL A 24 4.32 -6.31 8.29
C VAL A 24 5.22 -5.14 7.93
N ARG A 25 4.82 -3.90 8.25
CA ARG A 25 5.59 -2.67 7.99
C ARG A 25 7.05 -2.76 8.46
N PRO A 26 7.37 -3.26 9.67
CA PRO A 26 8.76 -3.38 10.12
C PRO A 26 9.64 -4.24 9.19
N ILE A 27 9.06 -5.26 8.53
CA ILE A 27 9.80 -6.14 7.62
C ILE A 27 10.30 -5.36 6.40
N PHE A 28 9.50 -4.41 5.91
CA PHE A 28 9.88 -3.55 4.79
C PHE A 28 10.87 -2.48 5.22
N ASP A 29 10.66 -1.87 6.39
CA ASP A 29 11.55 -0.87 6.96
C ASP A 29 12.96 -1.46 7.21
N ASP A 30 13.04 -2.66 7.83
CA ASP A 30 14.28 -3.39 8.06
C ASP A 30 14.98 -3.79 6.75
N GLY A 31 14.20 -4.02 5.68
CA GLY A 31 14.68 -4.30 4.34
C GLY A 31 15.15 -3.05 3.57
N GLY A 32 15.07 -1.85 4.16
CA GLY A 32 15.41 -0.59 3.50
C GLY A 32 14.47 -0.24 2.33
N LEU A 33 13.20 -0.65 2.42
CA LEU A 33 12.15 -0.34 1.45
C LEU A 33 11.23 0.74 2.02
N GLU A 34 11.20 1.90 1.34
CA GLU A 34 10.26 2.97 1.65
C GLU A 34 8.88 2.65 1.05
N LEU A 35 7.87 2.48 1.92
CA LEU A 35 6.49 2.22 1.51
C LEU A 35 5.64 3.49 1.47
N ASN A 36 5.03 3.74 0.30
CA ASN A 36 3.99 4.73 0.10
C ASN A 36 2.61 4.03 0.19
N ILE A 37 1.91 4.22 1.31
CA ILE A 37 0.62 3.59 1.55
C ILE A 37 -0.51 4.38 0.90
N LEU A 38 -1.38 3.71 0.14
CA LEU A 38 -2.53 4.32 -0.53
C LEU A 38 -3.82 3.58 -0.16
N GLU A 39 -4.78 4.30 0.42
CA GLU A 39 -6.06 3.70 0.83
C GLU A 39 -7.14 3.83 -0.26
N THR A 40 -7.76 2.71 -0.65
CA THR A 40 -8.85 2.75 -1.64
C THR A 40 -10.12 3.35 -1.04
N GLN A 41 -10.84 4.18 -1.81
CA GLN A 41 -12.07 4.85 -1.37
C GLN A 41 -13.33 4.28 -2.05
N TYR A 42 -13.17 3.60 -3.19
CA TYR A 42 -14.27 3.04 -3.96
C TYR A 42 -13.81 1.81 -4.77
N ALA A 43 -14.77 1.06 -5.33
CA ALA A 43 -14.49 -0.08 -6.19
C ALA A 43 -13.82 0.38 -7.49
N GLY A 44 -12.64 -0.18 -7.78
CA GLY A 44 -11.84 0.25 -8.94
C GLY A 44 -10.67 1.18 -8.58
N HIS A 45 -10.68 1.83 -7.41
CA HIS A 45 -9.66 2.84 -7.05
C HIS A 45 -8.22 2.32 -7.12
N ALA A 46 -7.98 1.04 -6.81
CA ALA A 46 -6.65 0.44 -6.95
C ALA A 46 -6.14 0.41 -8.40
N ARG A 47 -7.05 0.22 -9.37
CA ARG A 47 -6.73 0.28 -10.80
C ARG A 47 -6.43 1.70 -11.24
N ASP A 48 -7.17 2.67 -10.71
CA ASP A 48 -6.96 4.09 -11.01
C ASP A 48 -5.58 4.53 -10.50
N TYR A 49 -5.26 4.19 -9.24
CA TYR A 49 -3.89 4.36 -8.71
C TYR A 49 -2.83 3.75 -9.61
N ALA A 50 -2.98 2.49 -10.02
CA ALA A 50 -2.00 1.82 -10.87
C ALA A 50 -1.83 2.48 -12.25
N SER A 51 -2.82 3.24 -12.71
CA SER A 51 -2.80 3.92 -14.01
C SER A 51 -2.29 5.37 -13.91
N GLU A 52 -2.42 6.00 -12.74
CA GLU A 52 -2.12 7.43 -12.52
C GLU A 52 -0.77 7.66 -11.83
N ILE A 53 -0.26 6.67 -11.09
CA ILE A 53 1.02 6.80 -10.38
C ILE A 53 2.17 6.87 -11.36
N ASP A 54 3.06 7.84 -11.16
CA ASP A 54 4.35 7.88 -11.82
C ASP A 54 5.32 6.90 -11.15
N TYR A 55 5.83 5.95 -11.94
CA TYR A 55 6.80 4.95 -11.49
C TYR A 55 8.25 5.34 -11.79
N ASN A 56 8.48 6.55 -12.32
CA ASN A 56 9.83 7.06 -12.52
C ASN A 56 10.45 7.44 -11.16
N GLY A 57 11.59 6.81 -10.84
CA GLY A 57 12.33 7.02 -9.59
C GLY A 57 13.71 6.37 -9.61
#